data_AF-X1FE33-F1
#
_entry.id   AF-X1FE33-F1
#
_cell.length_a   1.000
_cell.length_b   1.000
_cell.length_c   1.000
_cell.angle_alpha   90.00
_cell.angle_beta   90.00
_cell.angle_gamma   90.00
#
_symmetry.space_group_name_H-M   'P 1'
#
loop_
_entity.id
_entity.type
_entity.pdbx_description
1 polymer ?
#
loop_
_entity_poly.entity_id
_entity_poly.type
_entity_poly.pdbx_seq_one_letter_code
_entity_poly.pdbx_strand_id
1 'polypeptide(L)'
;CTNHKVDILLICAGKEGKFSLEDAACAGMIINSLKDVFPVACQEADANLTARLLYEKFGNNILEILQTSQHGRYLESIGLEKDLKFCSQLDFFHIVPIFRDGIVSI
;
A
#
# COMPACT_ATOMS: atom_id res chain seq x y z
N CYS A 1 2.21 -16.42 -12.15
CA CYS A 1 2.81 -15.11 -12.49
C CYS A 1 4.33 -15.03 -12.28
N THR A 2 4.98 -16.04 -11.69
CA THR A 2 6.43 -16.02 -11.40
C THR A 2 7.35 -16.36 -12.58
N ASN A 3 6.79 -16.86 -13.69
CA ASN A 3 7.55 -17.27 -14.87
C ASN A 3 7.74 -16.16 -15.92
N HIS A 4 7.27 -14.95 -15.65
CA HIS A 4 7.42 -13.81 -16.55
C HIS A 4 8.29 -12.74 -15.89
N LYS A 5 9.43 -12.43 -16.51
CA LYS A 5 10.25 -11.27 -16.14
C LYS A 5 9.63 -10.03 -16.76
N VAL A 6 8.78 -9.37 -15.99
CA VAL A 6 8.16 -8.09 -16.36
C VAL A 6 8.39 -7.09 -15.24
N ASP A 7 8.48 -5.82 -15.60
CA ASP A 7 8.58 -4.74 -14.62
C ASP A 7 7.23 -4.57 -13.90
N ILE A 8 7.29 -4.32 -12.59
CA ILE A 8 6.12 -4.05 -11.75
C ILE A 8 6.16 -2.58 -11.37
N LEU A 9 5.06 -1.87 -11.65
CA LEU A 9 4.86 -0.50 -11.21
C LEU A 9 3.73 -0.47 -10.18
N LEU A 10 4.04 0.03 -8.99
CA LEU A 10 3.04 0.34 -7.96
C LEU A 10 2.66 1.82 -8.06
N ILE A 11 1.38 2.09 -8.34
CA ILE A 11 0.88 3.45 -8.52
C ILE A 11 0.07 3.83 -7.27
N CYS A 12 0.61 4.75 -6.47
CA CYS A 12 -0.12 5.36 -5.36
C CYS A 12 -1.10 6.41 -5.90
N ALA A 13 -2.36 6.35 -5.49
CA ALA A 13 -3.37 7.31 -5.95
C ALA A 13 -3.11 8.72 -5.38
N GLY A 14 -2.61 8.79 -4.15
CA GLY A 14 -2.42 10.03 -3.44
C GLY A 14 -3.74 10.66 -3.02
N LYS A 15 -3.66 11.92 -2.57
CA LYS A 15 -4.84 12.72 -2.23
C LYS A 15 -4.73 14.10 -2.87
N GLU A 16 -5.62 14.39 -3.81
CA GLU A 16 -5.71 15.71 -4.47
C GLU A 16 -4.36 16.16 -5.08
N GLY A 17 -3.68 15.24 -5.76
CA GLY A 17 -2.37 15.47 -6.37
C GLY A 17 -1.21 15.55 -5.38
N LYS A 18 -1.44 15.23 -4.09
CA LYS A 18 -0.41 15.20 -3.05
C LYS A 18 -0.07 13.78 -2.66
N PHE A 19 1.13 13.64 -2.09
CA PHE A 19 1.61 12.41 -1.49
C PHE A 19 0.65 11.89 -0.41
N SER A 20 0.36 10.60 -0.45
CA SER A 20 -0.37 9.87 0.59
C SER A 20 0.62 9.00 1.36
N LEU A 21 0.61 9.14 2.69
CA LEU A 21 1.54 8.43 3.57
C LEU A 21 1.18 6.95 3.64
N GLU A 22 -0.12 6.69 3.75
CA GLU A 22 -0.73 5.37 3.81
C GLU A 22 -0.59 4.59 2.49
N ASP A 23 -0.76 5.25 1.33
CA ASP A 23 -0.55 4.60 0.03
C ASP A 23 0.91 4.15 -0.13
N ALA A 24 1.86 5.03 0.23
CA ALA A 24 3.29 4.73 0.12
C ALA A 24 3.71 3.62 1.09
N ALA A 25 3.17 3.57 2.30
CA ALA A 25 3.44 2.46 3.22
C ALA A 25 2.81 1.14 2.74
N CYS A 26 1.60 1.19 2.15
CA CYS A 26 0.98 0.02 1.53
C CYS A 26 1.83 -0.50 0.35
N ALA A 27 2.34 0.39 -0.50
CA ALA A 27 3.30 0.01 -1.54
C ALA A 27 4.57 -0.62 -0.93
N GLY A 28 5.08 -0.07 0.18
CA GLY A 28 6.20 -0.62 0.93
C GLY A 28 5.97 -2.05 1.45
N MET A 29 4.76 -2.32 1.95
CA MET A 29 4.33 -3.66 2.35
C MET A 29 4.40 -4.64 1.18
N ILE A 30 3.80 -4.28 0.04
CA ILE A 30 3.79 -5.12 -1.17
C ILE A 30 5.22 -5.39 -1.66
N ILE A 31 6.06 -4.34 -1.72
CA ILE A 31 7.47 -4.49 -2.09
C ILE A 31 8.18 -5.45 -1.14
N ASN A 32 7.94 -5.33 0.16
CA ASN A 32 8.59 -6.20 1.14
C ASN A 32 8.17 -7.67 0.96
N SER A 33 6.88 -7.95 0.72
CA SER A 33 6.38 -9.29 0.42
C SER A 33 6.92 -9.86 -0.90
N LEU A 34 7.15 -9.01 -1.91
CA LEU A 34 7.66 -9.44 -3.20
C LEU A 34 9.13 -9.89 -3.15
N LYS A 35 9.94 -9.37 -2.22
CA LYS A 35 11.36 -9.76 -2.10
C LYS A 35 11.53 -11.24 -1.77
N ASP A 36 10.65 -11.78 -0.93
CA ASP A 36 10.69 -13.19 -0.52
C ASP A 36 10.41 -14.12 -1.70
N VAL A 37 9.70 -13.62 -2.71
CA VAL A 37 9.33 -14.37 -3.93
C VAL A 37 10.31 -14.10 -5.09
N PHE A 38 10.85 -12.88 -5.17
CA PHE A 38 11.73 -12.43 -6.26
C PHE A 38 12.98 -11.69 -5.73
N PRO A 39 14.01 -12.43 -5.26
CA PRO A 39 15.17 -11.85 -4.59
C PRO A 39 16.00 -10.87 -5.44
N VAL A 40 15.84 -10.92 -6.76
CA VAL A 40 16.66 -10.18 -7.75
C VAL A 40 15.89 -9.01 -8.37
N ALA A 41 14.58 -8.85 -8.10
CA ALA A 41 13.70 -7.96 -8.86
C ALA A 41 13.51 -6.55 -8.25
N CYS A 42 13.92 -6.32 -7.00
CA CYS A 42 13.79 -5.01 -6.37
C CYS A 42 15.04 -4.15 -6.63
N GLN A 43 15.15 -3.54 -7.81
CA GLN A 43 16.10 -2.44 -7.99
C GLN A 43 15.77 -1.33 -6.98
N GLU A 44 16.78 -0.89 -6.21
CA GLU A 44 16.62 0.09 -5.12
C GLU A 44 16.52 1.51 -5.68
N ALA A 45 15.37 1.85 -6.26
CA ALA A 45 15.00 3.24 -6.48
C ALA A 45 14.64 3.90 -5.13
N ASP A 46 14.92 5.19 -4.98
CA ASP A 46 14.62 5.95 -3.75
C ASP A 46 13.15 5.86 -3.35
N ALA A 47 12.24 5.78 -4.33
CA ALA A 47 10.81 5.59 -4.09
C ALA A 47 10.53 4.23 -3.41
N ASN A 48 11.19 3.16 -3.86
CA ASN A 48 11.05 1.83 -3.28
C ASN A 48 11.61 1.79 -1.86
N LEU A 49 12.78 2.40 -1.64
CA LEU A 49 13.39 2.51 -0.32
C LEU A 49 12.50 3.31 0.63
N THR A 50 12.00 4.47 0.19
CA THR A 50 11.11 5.32 0.98
C THR A 50 9.84 4.60 1.39
N ALA A 51 9.17 3.95 0.44
CA ALA A 51 7.97 3.15 0.70
C ALA A 51 8.25 2.04 1.73
N ARG A 52 9.35 1.31 1.57
CA ARG A 52 9.77 0.26 2.52
C ARG A 52 10.08 0.82 3.91
N LEU A 53 10.81 1.92 4.03
CA LEU A 53 11.11 2.53 5.33
C LEU A 53 9.83 2.98 6.06
N LEU A 54 8.83 3.46 5.32
CA LEU A 54 7.51 3.76 5.88
C LEU A 54 6.83 2.48 6.40
N TYR A 55 6.84 1.41 5.62
CA TYR A 55 6.30 0.12 6.08
C TYR A 55 7.10 -0.46 7.24
N GLU A 56 8.43 -0.38 7.27
CA GLU A 56 9.24 -0.85 8.39
C GLU A 56 8.93 -0.08 9.67
N LYS A 57 8.66 1.23 9.57
CA LYS A 57 8.28 2.07 10.71
C LYS A 57 6.89 1.75 11.25
N PHE A 58 5.91 1.55 10.37
CA PHE A 58 4.50 1.45 10.75
C PHE A 58 3.88 0.06 10.59
N GLY A 59 4.60 -0.91 10.04
CA GLY A 59 4.08 -2.23 9.66
C GLY A 59 3.56 -3.06 10.83
N ASN A 60 4.08 -2.82 12.03
CA ASN A 60 3.59 -3.44 13.26
C ASN A 60 2.25 -2.86 13.73
N ASN A 61 1.86 -1.68 13.23
CA ASN A 61 0.63 -0.99 13.57
C ASN A 61 0.15 -0.10 12.41
N ILE A 62 -0.46 -0.72 11.40
CA ILE A 62 -0.99 0.00 10.22
C ILE A 62 -2.04 1.04 10.62
N LEU A 63 -2.80 0.80 11.69
CA LEU A 63 -3.75 1.79 12.17
C LEU A 63 -3.06 3.09 12.56
N GLU A 64 -1.87 3.03 13.19
CA GLU A 64 -1.11 4.22 13.57
C GLU A 64 -0.77 5.11 12.37
N ILE A 65 -0.36 4.54 11.24
CA ILE A 65 -0.05 5.35 10.06
C ILE A 65 -1.30 5.97 9.45
N LEU A 66 -2.42 5.25 9.43
CA LEU A 66 -3.69 5.79 8.98
C LEU A 66 -4.08 6.99 9.85
N GLN A 67 -4.04 6.85 11.17
CA GLN A 67 -4.39 7.95 12.11
C GLN A 67 -3.37 9.10 12.09
N THR A 68 -2.11 8.83 11.76
CA THR A 68 -1.04 9.86 11.66
C THR A 68 -1.00 10.54 10.30
N SER A 69 -1.62 9.97 9.26
CA SER A 69 -1.69 10.59 7.94
C SER A 69 -2.60 11.83 7.94
N GLN A 70 -2.37 12.74 6.99
CA GLN A 70 -3.27 13.88 6.80
C GLN A 70 -4.69 13.40 6.44
N HIS A 71 -4.79 12.39 5.56
CA HIS A 71 -6.10 11.92 5.09
C HIS A 71 -6.86 11.16 6.18
N GLY A 72 -6.19 10.30 6.96
CA GLY A 72 -6.85 9.57 8.04
C GLY A 72 -7.28 10.48 9.19
N ARG A 73 -6.50 11.49 9.59
CA ARG A 73 -6.99 12.52 10.54
C ARG A 73 -8.25 13.23 10.05
N TYR A 74 -8.35 13.46 8.74
CA TYR A 74 -9.57 14.00 8.15
C TYR A 74 -10.73 13.01 8.23
N LEU A 75 -10.52 11.72 7.93
CA LEU A 75 -11.55 10.69 8.06
C LEU A 75 -12.04 10.55 9.52
N GLU A 76 -11.14 10.61 10.50
CA GLU A 76 -11.52 10.63 11.92
C GLU A 76 -12.37 11.84 12.27
N SER A 77 -12.01 13.04 11.78
CA SER A 77 -12.74 14.28 12.11
C SER A 77 -14.18 14.31 11.56
N ILE A 78 -14.47 13.50 10.53
CA ILE A 78 -15.82 13.30 9.99
C ILE A 78 -16.50 12.01 10.48
N GLY A 79 -15.94 11.34 11.49
CA GLY A 79 -16.55 10.19 12.16
C GLY A 79 -16.32 8.83 11.49
N LEU A 80 -15.37 8.72 10.56
CA LEU A 80 -15.05 7.49 9.82
C LEU A 80 -13.89 6.69 10.43
N GLU A 81 -13.67 6.79 11.74
CA GLU A 81 -12.61 6.04 12.46
C GLU A 81 -12.76 4.52 12.30
N LYS A 82 -13.99 4.01 12.20
CA LYS A 82 -14.26 2.58 11.99
C LYS A 82 -13.70 2.08 10.65
N ASP A 83 -13.72 2.92 9.62
CA ASP A 83 -13.18 2.59 8.30
C ASP A 83 -11.66 2.50 8.36
N LEU A 84 -10.99 3.37 9.13
CA LEU A 84 -9.55 3.26 9.36
C LEU A 84 -9.18 1.94 10.05
N LYS A 85 -9.94 1.55 11.08
CA LYS A 85 -9.74 0.27 11.77
C LYS A 85 -9.92 -0.91 10.82
N PHE A 86 -10.96 -0.90 10.01
CA PHE A 86 -11.20 -1.96 9.02
C PHE A 86 -10.08 -2.02 7.96
N CYS A 87 -9.72 -0.88 7.36
CA CYS A 87 -8.68 -0.82 6.33
C CYS A 87 -7.26 -1.13 6.85
N SER A 88 -7.04 -1.10 8.16
CA SER A 88 -5.74 -1.46 8.78
C SER A 88 -5.49 -2.96 8.91
N GLN A 89 -6.49 -3.80 8.60
CA GLN A 89 -6.37 -5.25 8.71
C GLN A 89 -5.51 -5.83 7.58
N LEU A 90 -4.49 -6.59 7.95
CA LEU A 90 -3.63 -7.30 6.99
C LEU A 90 -4.20 -8.66 6.64
N ASP A 91 -4.07 -9.05 5.38
CA ASP A 91 -4.45 -10.36 4.84
C ASP A 91 -5.90 -10.79 5.12
N PHE A 92 -6.81 -9.83 5.32
CA PHE A 92 -8.22 -10.10 5.63
C PHE A 92 -8.97 -10.74 4.46
N PHE A 93 -8.56 -10.43 3.23
CA PHE A 93 -9.13 -10.98 1.99
C PHE A 93 -8.06 -11.73 1.20
N HIS A 94 -8.45 -12.86 0.59
CA HIS A 94 -7.59 -13.66 -0.29
C HIS A 94 -7.99 -13.52 -1.78
N ILE A 95 -8.40 -12.31 -2.17
CA ILE A 95 -8.82 -11.97 -3.53
C ILE A 95 -7.94 -10.84 -4.09
N VAL A 96 -7.70 -10.87 -5.41
CA VAL A 96 -6.94 -9.83 -6.12
C VAL A 96 -7.78 -9.30 -7.27
N PRO A 97 -8.43 -8.13 -7.12
CA PRO A 97 -9.23 -7.55 -8.20
C PRO A 97 -8.39 -7.21 -9.43
N ILE A 98 -8.97 -7.40 -10.62
CA ILE A 98 -8.32 -7.14 -11.91
C ILE A 98 -9.13 -6.10 -12.67
N PHE A 99 -8.45 -5.06 -13.16
CA PHE A 99 -9.04 -4.07 -14.07
C PHE A 99 -8.82 -4.48 -15.53
N ARG A 100 -9.90 -4.60 -16.30
CA ARG A 100 -9.87 -4.83 -17.75
C ARG A 100 -11.05 -4.13 -18.41
N ASP A 101 -10.78 -3.42 -19.50
CA ASP A 101 -11.81 -2.76 -20.34
C ASP A 101 -12.79 -1.88 -19.55
N GLY A 102 -12.29 -1.12 -18.57
CA GLY A 102 -13.12 -0.20 -17.76
C GLY A 102 -13.82 -0.86 -16.57
N ILE A 103 -13.64 -2.17 -16.35
CA ILE A 103 -14.33 -2.93 -15.32
C ILE A 103 -13.32 -3.52 -14.34
N VAL A 104 -13.62 -3.44 -13.03
CA VAL A 104 -12.92 -4.17 -11.98
C VAL A 104 -13.72 -5.43 -11.66
N SER A 105 -13.11 -6.61 -11.82
CA SER A 105 -13.69 -7.91 -11.47
C SER A 105 -12.81 -8.65 -10.46
N ILE A 106 -13.43 -9.55 -9.69
CA ILE A 106 -12.75 -10.45 -8.74
C ILE A 106 -12.59 -11.83 -9.38
#